data_AF-A0A957KB16-F1
#
_entry.id   AF-A0A957KB16-F1
#
_cell.length_a   1.000
_cell.length_b   1.000
_cell.length_c   1.000
_cell.angle_alpha   90.00
_cell.angle_beta   90.00
_cell.angle_gamma   90.00
#
_symmetry.space_group_name_H-M   'P 1'
#
loop_
_entity.id
_entity.type
_entity.pdbx_description
1 polymer ?
#
loop_
_entity_poly.entity_id
_entity_poly.type
_entity_poly.pdbx_seq_one_letter_code
_entity_poly.pdbx_strand_id
1 'polypeptide(L)'
;MISIARPLVGEEEKQAVLAVLDSGMLAQGPGVRAFEEAFAEMCGVEHAVATSSGTTALHVALLAHGIGPGDEVITSPFTFIASANSILYTGARPVFVDIDPETFNVNPSLIEAAITANTKAIMPVHLFGLSCDMAPIMTLAARHD
;
A
#
# COMPACT_ATOMS: atom_id res chain seq x y z
N MET A 1 8.23 24.68 20.01
CA MET A 1 8.57 23.53 19.15
C MET A 1 7.36 23.27 18.27
N ILE A 2 7.54 23.16 16.95
CA ILE A 2 6.46 22.85 15.99
C ILE A 2 6.68 21.40 15.54
N SER A 3 5.75 20.51 15.89
CA SER A 3 5.84 19.09 15.52
C SER A 3 5.37 18.87 14.08
N ILE A 4 6.07 18.01 13.34
CA ILE A 4 5.70 17.62 11.97
C ILE A 4 4.38 16.85 11.93
N ALA A 5 4.11 16.02 12.95
CA ALA A 5 2.88 15.27 13.10
C ALA A 5 2.33 15.39 14.53
N ARG A 6 1.00 15.44 14.66
CA ARG A 6 0.29 15.42 15.93
C ARG A 6 -1.00 14.60 15.76
N PRO A 7 -1.04 13.34 16.23
CA PRO A 7 -2.26 12.55 16.23
C PRO A 7 -3.39 13.28 16.96
N LEU A 8 -4.60 13.21 16.43
CA LEU A 8 -5.81 13.72 17.06
C LEU A 8 -6.46 12.56 17.79
N VAL A 9 -6.39 12.58 19.13
CA VAL A 9 -7.00 11.56 19.99
C VAL A 9 -7.91 12.29 20.96
N GLY A 10 -9.20 12.26 20.64
CA GLY A 10 -10.29 12.88 21.37
C GLY A 10 -10.88 11.97 22.46
N GLU A 11 -12.14 12.21 22.80
CA GLU A 11 -12.84 11.37 23.78
C GLU A 11 -13.39 10.11 23.12
N GLU A 12 -13.80 10.24 21.86
CA GLU A 12 -14.32 9.18 21.01
C GLU A 12 -13.32 8.03 20.87
N GLU A 13 -12.05 8.33 20.55
CA GLU A 13 -10.99 7.31 20.44
C GLU A 13 -10.73 6.62 21.79
N LYS A 14 -10.79 7.35 22.90
CA LYS A 14 -10.58 6.76 24.24
C LYS A 14 -11.72 5.83 24.63
N GLN A 15 -12.96 6.25 24.39
CA GLN A 15 -14.13 5.42 24.67
C GLN A 15 -14.14 4.16 23.80
N ALA A 16 -13.70 4.25 22.54
CA ALA A 16 -13.54 3.07 21.69
C ALA A 16 -12.54 2.06 22.27
N VAL A 17 -11.41 2.53 22.81
CA VAL A 17 -10.42 1.66 23.48
C VAL A 17 -10.99 1.05 24.75
N LEU A 18 -11.67 1.84 25.60
CA LEU A 18 -12.30 1.35 26.83
C LEU A 18 -13.35 0.28 26.54
N ALA A 19 -14.19 0.47 25.52
CA ALA A 19 -15.18 -0.52 25.12
C ALA A 19 -14.55 -1.87 24.72
N VAL A 20 -13.40 -1.87 24.05
CA VAL A 20 -12.65 -3.10 23.74
C VAL A 20 -12.13 -3.75 25.01
N LEU A 21 -11.55 -2.97 25.94
CA LEU A 21 -11.06 -3.49 27.21
C LEU A 21 -12.17 -4.11 28.05
N ASP A 22 -13.31 -3.43 28.16
CA ASP A 22 -14.48 -3.88 28.92
C ASP A 22 -15.10 -5.16 28.31
N SER A 23 -15.02 -5.32 26.98
CA SER A 23 -15.53 -6.52 26.30
C SER A 23 -14.67 -7.77 26.56
N GLY A 24 -13.40 -7.61 26.94
CA GLY A 24 -12.43 -8.70 27.06
C GLY A 24 -11.94 -9.31 25.72
N MET A 25 -12.48 -8.89 24.57
CA MET A 25 -12.11 -9.41 23.25
C MET A 25 -11.03 -8.54 22.59
N LEU A 26 -9.78 -8.75 23.00
CA LEU A 26 -8.66 -7.85 22.66
C LEU A 26 -8.05 -8.04 21.27
N ALA A 27 -8.29 -9.17 20.60
CA ALA A 27 -7.66 -9.50 19.31
C ALA A 27 -8.71 -9.88 18.26
N GLN A 28 -8.60 -9.28 17.08
CA GLN A 28 -9.44 -9.55 15.89
C GLN A 28 -10.95 -9.64 16.20
N GLY A 29 -11.44 -8.72 17.02
CA GLY A 29 -12.84 -8.67 17.46
C GLY A 29 -13.79 -7.96 16.48
N PRO A 30 -15.05 -7.71 16.90
CA PRO A 30 -16.07 -7.05 16.07
C PRO A 30 -15.67 -5.65 15.60
N GLY A 31 -14.82 -4.93 16.35
CA GLY A 31 -14.30 -3.63 15.93
C GLY A 31 -13.44 -3.69 14.65
N VAL A 32 -12.69 -4.78 14.45
CA VAL A 32 -11.90 -4.97 13.21
C VAL A 32 -12.82 -5.22 12.03
N ARG A 33 -13.84 -6.08 12.20
CA ARG A 33 -14.84 -6.36 11.15
C ARG A 33 -15.58 -5.10 10.73
N ALA A 34 -16.05 -4.32 11.71
CA ALA A 34 -16.75 -3.06 11.43
C ALA A 34 -15.84 -2.06 10.70
N PHE A 35 -14.54 -2.01 11.04
CA PHE A 35 -13.57 -1.20 10.32
C PHE A 35 -13.36 -1.68 8.87
N GLU A 36 -13.23 -2.99 8.65
CA GLU A 36 -13.11 -3.57 7.30
C GLU A 36 -14.32 -3.25 6.43
N GLU A 37 -15.53 -3.42 6.96
CA GLU A 37 -16.79 -3.10 6.26
C GLU A 37 -16.86 -1.61 5.90
N ALA A 38 -16.62 -0.72 6.87
CA ALA A 38 -16.63 0.72 6.64
C ALA A 38 -15.54 1.19 5.67
N PHE A 39 -14.36 0.57 5.71
CA PHE A 39 -13.24 0.92 4.81
C PHE A 39 -13.51 0.44 3.38
N ALA A 40 -14.10 -0.74 3.22
CA ALA A 40 -14.53 -1.25 1.91
C ALA A 40 -15.58 -0.32 1.28
N GLU A 41 -16.58 0.10 2.06
CA GLU A 41 -17.59 1.07 1.62
C GLU A 41 -16.96 2.41 1.22
N MET A 42 -16.09 2.97 2.06
CA MET A 42 -15.40 4.24 1.80
C MET A 42 -14.58 4.20 0.50
N CYS A 43 -13.90 3.08 0.23
CA CYS A 43 -13.10 2.90 -0.98
C CYS A 43 -13.92 2.47 -2.20
N GLY A 44 -15.20 2.11 -2.04
CA GLY A 44 -16.04 1.59 -3.13
C GLY A 44 -15.59 0.22 -3.64
N VAL A 45 -15.05 -0.63 -2.78
CA VAL A 45 -14.59 -1.99 -3.09
C VAL A 45 -15.44 -3.04 -2.38
N GLU A 46 -15.45 -4.27 -2.88
CA GLU A 46 -16.25 -5.36 -2.30
C GLU A 46 -15.69 -5.85 -0.95
N HIS A 47 -14.36 -5.81 -0.78
CA HIS A 47 -13.67 -6.34 0.38
C HIS A 47 -12.53 -5.43 0.82
N ALA A 48 -12.32 -5.35 2.14
CA ALA A 48 -11.12 -4.80 2.76
C ALA A 48 -10.63 -5.76 3.85
N VAL A 49 -9.32 -5.79 4.08
CA VAL A 49 -8.68 -6.66 5.07
C VAL A 49 -7.75 -5.82 5.93
N ALA A 50 -8.00 -5.81 7.23
CA ALA A 50 -7.15 -5.14 8.20
C ALA A 50 -5.87 -5.96 8.45
N THR A 51 -4.73 -5.28 8.50
CA THR A 51 -3.45 -5.89 8.87
C THR A 51 -2.78 -5.07 9.98
N SER A 52 -1.67 -5.56 10.53
CA SER A 52 -1.00 -4.89 11.64
C SER A 52 -0.27 -3.59 11.24
N SER A 53 -0.01 -3.37 9.95
CA SER A 53 0.66 -2.18 9.43
C SER A 53 0.52 -2.05 7.89
N GLY A 54 0.83 -0.88 7.33
CA GLY A 54 0.94 -0.72 5.88
C GLY A 54 1.97 -1.66 5.23
N THR A 55 3.07 -1.96 5.92
CA THR A 55 4.09 -2.90 5.43
C THR A 55 3.55 -4.32 5.28
N THR A 56 2.77 -4.79 6.26
CA THR A 56 2.14 -6.12 6.20
C THR A 56 1.04 -6.17 5.16
N ALA A 57 0.31 -5.07 4.95
CA ALA A 57 -0.68 -4.97 3.88
C ALA A 57 -0.03 -5.17 2.51
N LEU A 58 1.06 -4.46 2.22
CA LEU A 58 1.83 -4.64 0.98
C LEU A 58 2.37 -6.06 0.85
N HIS A 59 2.99 -6.59 1.90
CA HIS A 59 3.58 -7.93 1.86
C HIS A 59 2.53 -9.02 1.58
N VAL A 60 1.38 -9.00 2.27
CA VAL A 60 0.31 -9.98 2.04
C VAL A 60 -0.31 -9.79 0.66
N ALA A 61 -0.48 -8.55 0.17
CA ALA A 61 -0.99 -8.30 -1.17
C ALA A 61 -0.07 -8.89 -2.25
N LEU A 62 1.25 -8.73 -2.11
CA LEU A 62 2.22 -9.32 -3.06
C LEU A 62 2.18 -10.86 -3.03
N LEU A 63 2.14 -11.47 -1.84
CA LEU A 63 2.02 -12.93 -1.69
C LEU A 63 0.71 -13.46 -2.28
N ALA A 64 -0.40 -12.74 -2.11
CA ALA A 64 -1.70 -13.11 -2.67
C ALA A 64 -1.71 -13.09 -4.20
N HIS A 65 -0.86 -12.27 -4.83
CA HIS A 65 -0.64 -12.25 -6.29
C HIS A 65 0.44 -13.24 -6.74
N GLY A 66 0.93 -14.11 -5.85
CA GLY A 66 1.90 -15.15 -6.18
C GLY A 66 3.33 -14.63 -6.45
N ILE A 67 3.63 -13.38 -6.09
CA ILE A 67 4.95 -12.78 -6.30
C ILE A 67 5.98 -13.44 -5.39
N GLY A 68 7.11 -13.84 -5.94
CA GLY A 68 8.16 -14.55 -5.21
C GLY A 68 9.55 -14.52 -5.87
N PRO A 69 10.43 -15.48 -5.53
CA PRO A 69 11.79 -15.52 -6.05
C PRO A 69 11.86 -15.56 -7.58
N GLY A 70 12.68 -14.66 -8.15
CA GLY A 70 12.84 -14.52 -9.60
C GLY A 70 11.97 -13.44 -10.23
N ASP A 71 10.91 -13.01 -9.54
CA ASP A 71 10.03 -11.95 -10.02
C ASP A 71 10.62 -10.56 -9.80
N GLU A 72 10.17 -9.62 -10.61
CA GLU A 72 10.48 -8.19 -10.54
C GLU A 72 9.21 -7.40 -10.25
N VAL A 73 9.30 -6.46 -9.31
CA VAL A 73 8.22 -5.51 -9.02
C VAL A 73 8.73 -4.09 -9.23
N ILE A 74 8.10 -3.37 -10.15
CA ILE A 74 8.47 -1.98 -10.46
C ILE A 74 7.90 -1.07 -9.37
N THR A 75 8.73 -0.19 -8.81
CA THR A 75 8.31 0.87 -7.89
C THR A 75 9.25 2.08 -8.00
N SER A 76 9.09 3.09 -7.14
CA SER A 76 9.98 4.26 -7.10
C SER A 76 10.94 4.18 -5.91
N PRO A 77 12.19 4.68 -6.03
CA PRO A 77 13.09 4.81 -4.88
C PRO A 77 12.69 5.98 -3.97
N PHE A 78 11.84 6.90 -4.44
CA PHE A 78 11.35 8.04 -3.66
C PHE A 78 10.03 7.69 -2.95
N THR A 79 10.16 6.88 -1.89
CA THR A 79 9.04 6.35 -1.10
C THR A 79 9.51 5.99 0.31
N PHE A 80 8.60 5.55 1.18
CA PHE A 80 8.98 4.90 2.44
C PHE A 80 9.54 3.50 2.18
N ILE A 81 10.60 3.11 2.89
CA ILE A 81 11.34 1.86 2.65
C ILE A 81 10.49 0.58 2.70
N ALA A 82 9.33 0.62 3.36
CA ALA A 82 8.38 -0.50 3.38
C ALA A 82 7.98 -0.98 1.97
N SER A 83 7.90 -0.08 0.99
CA SER A 83 7.62 -0.41 -0.40
C SER A 83 8.63 -1.45 -0.92
N ALA A 84 9.92 -1.10 -0.92
CA ALA A 84 10.98 -2.01 -1.36
C ALA A 84 11.11 -3.25 -0.44
N ASN A 85 11.00 -3.08 0.87
CA ASN A 85 11.13 -4.19 1.81
C ASN A 85 10.02 -5.23 1.65
N SER A 86 8.79 -4.81 1.39
CA SER A 86 7.67 -5.74 1.18
C SER A 86 7.89 -6.64 -0.05
N ILE A 87 8.49 -6.10 -1.11
CA ILE A 87 8.92 -6.86 -2.29
C ILE A 87 10.04 -7.84 -1.92
N LEU A 88 11.06 -7.38 -1.19
CA LEU A 88 12.17 -8.23 -0.79
C LEU A 88 11.74 -9.36 0.16
N TYR A 89 10.72 -9.13 1.00
CA TYR A 89 10.20 -10.15 1.92
C TYR A 89 9.55 -11.34 1.19
N THR A 90 9.03 -11.15 -0.02
CA THR A 90 8.55 -12.27 -0.84
C THR A 90 9.68 -13.03 -1.54
N GLY A 91 10.90 -12.49 -1.55
CA GLY A 91 12.03 -12.97 -2.33
C GLY A 91 12.13 -12.39 -3.75
N ALA A 92 11.17 -11.53 -4.14
CA ALA A 92 11.21 -10.82 -5.40
C ALA A 92 12.22 -9.65 -5.38
N ARG A 93 12.51 -9.09 -6.55
CA ARG A 93 13.44 -7.97 -6.71
C ARG A 93 12.71 -6.65 -7.00
N PRO A 94 12.93 -5.58 -6.22
CA PRO A 94 12.43 -4.27 -6.58
C PRO A 94 13.21 -3.72 -7.79
N VAL A 95 12.48 -3.22 -8.79
CA VAL A 95 13.03 -2.48 -9.93
C VAL A 95 12.62 -1.03 -9.80
N PHE A 96 13.60 -0.13 -9.71
CA PHE A 96 13.34 1.28 -9.45
C PHE A 96 13.19 2.08 -10.74
N VAL A 97 12.09 2.83 -10.82
CA VAL A 97 11.80 3.81 -11.86
C VAL A 97 11.77 5.21 -11.24
N ASP A 98 12.35 6.18 -11.93
CA ASP A 98 12.47 7.54 -11.43
C ASP A 98 11.11 8.27 -11.39
N ILE A 99 11.08 9.36 -10.66
CA ILE A 99 9.89 10.17 -10.41
C ILE A 99 9.74 11.32 -11.40
N ASP A 100 8.52 11.86 -11.46
CA ASP A 100 8.28 13.20 -11.98
C ASP A 100 8.65 14.23 -10.89
N PRO A 101 9.56 15.19 -11.13
CA PRO A 101 10.00 16.16 -10.13
C PRO A 101 8.91 17.16 -9.71
N GLU A 102 7.83 17.30 -10.47
CA GLU A 102 6.71 18.19 -10.12
C GLU A 102 5.74 17.52 -9.14
N THR A 103 5.51 16.21 -9.30
CA THR A 103 4.52 15.46 -8.49
C THR A 103 5.15 14.57 -7.42
N PHE A 104 6.44 14.26 -7.58
CA PHE A 104 7.20 13.25 -6.83
C PHE A 104 6.65 11.81 -6.91
N ASN A 105 5.64 11.57 -7.73
CA ASN A 105 5.14 10.24 -8.04
C ASN A 105 6.02 9.60 -9.13
N VAL A 106 5.95 8.27 -9.26
CA VAL A 106 6.64 7.54 -10.34
C VAL A 106 6.25 8.13 -11.71
N ASN A 107 7.23 8.38 -12.57
CA ASN A 107 6.98 8.90 -13.90
C ASN A 107 6.48 7.77 -14.83
N PRO A 108 5.22 7.80 -15.30
CA PRO A 108 4.68 6.71 -16.11
C PRO A 108 5.44 6.47 -17.42
N SER A 109 6.01 7.53 -18.01
CA SER A 109 6.76 7.43 -19.27
C SER A 109 8.08 6.65 -19.16
N LEU A 110 8.58 6.45 -17.93
CA LEU A 110 9.82 5.72 -17.67
C LEU A 110 9.58 4.25 -17.30
N ILE A 111 8.32 3.85 -17.06
CA ILE A 111 7.99 2.49 -16.60
C ILE A 111 8.21 1.45 -17.70
N GLU A 112 7.77 1.71 -18.93
CA GLU A 112 7.81 0.72 -20.03
C GLU A 112 9.25 0.24 -20.32
N ALA A 113 10.24 1.12 -20.20
CA ALA A 113 11.66 0.78 -20.39
C ALA A 113 12.24 -0.13 -19.28
N ALA A 114 11.58 -0.21 -18.12
CA ALA A 114 11.98 -1.05 -17.01
C ALA A 114 11.30 -2.43 -17.00
N ILE A 115 10.33 -2.65 -17.89
CA ILE A 115 9.63 -3.93 -17.98
C ILE A 115 10.55 -5.00 -18.59
N THR A 116 10.58 -6.17 -17.97
CA THR A 116 11.26 -7.37 -18.44
C THR A 116 10.30 -8.57 -18.46
N ALA A 117 10.77 -9.71 -18.95
CA ALA A 117 10.00 -10.96 -18.89
C ALA A 117 9.71 -11.44 -17.44
N ASN A 118 10.43 -10.91 -16.44
CA ASN A 118 10.25 -11.24 -15.04
C ASN A 118 9.38 -10.21 -14.29
N THR A 119 8.97 -9.11 -14.93
CA THR A 119 8.12 -8.10 -14.28
C THR A 119 6.74 -8.70 -14.02
N LYS A 120 6.33 -8.74 -12.75
CA LYS A 120 5.02 -9.29 -12.30
C LYS A 120 4.06 -8.25 -11.75
N ALA A 121 4.57 -7.11 -11.31
CA ALA A 121 3.72 -6.05 -10.80
C ALA A 121 4.35 -4.67 -10.97
N ILE A 122 3.49 -3.66 -11.06
CA ILE A 122 3.84 -2.26 -10.91
C ILE A 122 3.17 -1.79 -9.61
N MET A 123 3.96 -1.31 -8.66
CA MET A 123 3.53 -0.85 -7.35
C MET A 123 3.80 0.66 -7.21
N PRO A 124 2.91 1.51 -7.75
CA PRO A 124 3.01 2.96 -7.61
C PRO A 124 2.70 3.40 -6.16
N VAL A 125 3.18 4.58 -5.77
CA VAL A 125 2.94 5.16 -4.45
C VAL A 125 2.36 6.55 -4.62
N HIS A 126 1.16 6.79 -4.08
CA HIS A 126 0.51 8.09 -4.07
C HIS A 126 1.16 8.98 -3.00
N LEU A 127 2.20 9.70 -3.39
CA LEU A 127 3.04 10.42 -2.44
C LEU A 127 2.36 11.68 -1.93
N PHE A 128 2.49 11.93 -0.62
CA PHE A 128 1.96 13.13 0.06
C PHE A 128 0.46 13.41 -0.14
N GLY A 129 -0.31 12.38 -0.48
CA GLY A 129 -1.76 12.50 -0.74
C GLY A 129 -2.12 12.87 -2.18
N LEU A 130 -1.12 13.04 -3.07
CA LEU A 130 -1.35 13.22 -4.50
C LEU A 130 -1.35 11.86 -5.21
N SER A 131 -2.48 11.52 -5.82
CA SER A 131 -2.59 10.29 -6.62
C SER A 131 -1.64 10.30 -7.81
N CYS A 132 -1.09 9.13 -8.15
CA CYS A 132 -0.32 8.95 -9.38
C CYS A 132 -1.24 9.13 -10.59
N ASP A 133 -0.66 9.46 -11.74
CA ASP A 133 -1.39 9.38 -13.01
C ASP A 133 -1.64 7.89 -13.35
N MET A 134 -2.75 7.37 -12.86
CA MET A 134 -3.08 5.94 -12.93
C MET A 134 -3.50 5.51 -14.33
N ALA A 135 -4.05 6.40 -15.17
CA ALA A 135 -4.52 6.05 -16.50
C ALA A 135 -3.41 5.44 -17.40
N PRO A 136 -2.23 6.07 -17.58
CA PRO A 136 -1.14 5.47 -18.34
C PRO A 136 -0.55 4.23 -17.66
N ILE A 137 -0.47 4.19 -16.32
CA ILE A 137 0.04 3.04 -15.57
C ILE A 137 -0.85 1.81 -15.81
N MET A 138 -2.18 1.97 -15.69
CA MET A 138 -3.14 0.89 -15.92
C MET A 138 -3.17 0.45 -17.38
N THR A 139 -3.06 1.39 -18.33
CA THR A 139 -2.96 1.08 -19.76
C THR A 139 -1.71 0.24 -20.05
N LEU A 140 -0.58 0.59 -19.42
CA LEU A 140 0.66 -0.16 -19.57
C LEU A 140 0.56 -1.54 -18.92
N ALA A 141 0.03 -1.65 -17.71
CA ALA A 141 -0.18 -2.94 -17.04
C ALA A 141 -1.03 -3.89 -17.90
N ALA A 142 -2.17 -3.42 -18.42
CA ALA A 142 -3.06 -4.23 -19.25
C ALA A 142 -2.45 -4.69 -20.59
N ARG A 143 -1.43 -3.98 -21.10
CA ARG A 143 -0.70 -4.38 -22.32
C ARG A 143 0.29 -5.53 -22.08
N HIS A 144 0.66 -5.78 -20.82
CA HIS A 144 1.73 -6.71 -20.41
C HIS A 144 1.25 -7.84 -19.49
N ASP A 145 -0.06 -7.94 -19.23
CA ASP A 145 -0.70 -8.97 -18.40
C ASP A 145 -0.76 -10.34 -19.13
#